data_AF-A0A9D0ZRI4-F1
#
_entry.id   AF-A0A9D0ZRI4-F1
#
_cell.length_a   1.000
_cell.length_b   1.000
_cell.length_c   1.000
_cell.angle_alpha   90.00
_cell.angle_beta   90.00
_cell.angle_gamma   90.00
#
_symmetry.space_group_name_H-M   'P 1'
#
loop_
_entity.id
_entity.type
_entity.pdbx_description
1 polymer ?
#
loop_
_entity_poly.entity_id
_entity_poly.type
_entity_poly.pdbx_seq_one_letter_code
_entity_poly.pdbx_strand_id
1 'polypeptide(L)'
;MILKTENKTVELVPTTRKIVTMTKENKAKNLNEYFFSVVNDKNIEGLANIIYSFAENEDRKGKPFNNVYDVYDFIDTIRSEQNKSYNDLFNELGEAINEMGFFNEKMTKDQLKSAMDNPMAGLDMKKMISQSTEKAITDVVSEEFRGYKA
;
A
#
# COMPACT_ATOMS: atom_id res chain seq x y z
N MET A 1 -9.69 -6.33 0.15
CA MET A 1 -9.31 -6.39 -1.28
C MET A 1 -9.29 -7.84 -1.70
N ILE A 2 -9.72 -8.17 -2.91
CA ILE A 2 -9.68 -9.54 -3.43
C ILE A 2 -8.61 -9.61 -4.53
N LEU A 3 -7.68 -10.55 -4.37
CA LEU A 3 -6.72 -10.94 -5.40
C LEU A 3 -7.20 -12.25 -6.00
N LYS A 4 -7.25 -12.32 -7.34
CA LYS A 4 -7.72 -13.52 -8.04
C LYS A 4 -6.83 -13.84 -9.22
N THR A 5 -6.75 -15.13 -9.51
CA THR A 5 -6.23 -15.73 -10.75
C THR A 5 -7.33 -16.64 -11.30
N GLU A 6 -7.11 -17.27 -12.45
CA GLU A 6 -8.02 -18.30 -12.95
C GLU A 6 -8.25 -19.44 -11.95
N ASN A 7 -7.23 -19.78 -11.16
CA ASN A 7 -7.21 -20.99 -10.33
C ASN A 7 -7.29 -20.73 -8.82
N LYS A 8 -7.15 -19.47 -8.38
CA LYS A 8 -7.09 -19.14 -6.94
C LYS A 8 -7.64 -17.73 -6.69
N THR A 9 -8.50 -17.63 -5.68
CA THR A 9 -9.02 -16.37 -5.13
C THR A 9 -8.58 -16.24 -3.67
N VAL A 10 -8.13 -15.06 -3.29
CA VAL A 10 -7.67 -14.73 -1.94
C VAL A 10 -8.26 -13.39 -1.52
N GLU A 11 -8.82 -13.33 -0.31
CA GLU A 11 -9.22 -12.08 0.32
C GLU A 11 -8.08 -11.56 1.19
N LEU A 12 -7.69 -10.30 1.02
CA LEU A 12 -6.78 -9.63 1.93
C LEU A 12 -7.57 -9.00 3.08
N VAL A 13 -7.40 -9.61 4.25
CA VAL A 13 -8.08 -9.25 5.50
C VAL A 13 -7.03 -8.84 6.54
N PRO A 14 -6.57 -7.58 6.51
CA PRO A 14 -5.74 -7.05 7.58
C PRO A 14 -6.50 -7.06 8.91
N THR A 15 -5.77 -7.36 9.99
CA THR A 15 -6.26 -7.25 11.37
C THR A 15 -5.13 -6.69 12.23
N THR A 16 -5.47 -6.07 13.37
CA THR A 16 -4.47 -5.55 14.31
C THR A 16 -3.45 -6.62 14.70
N ARG A 17 -3.89 -7.87 14.92
CA ARG A 17 -2.98 -8.98 15.24
C ARG A 17 -2.00 -9.25 14.09
N LYS A 18 -2.50 -9.42 12.86
CA LYS A 18 -1.67 -9.68 11.68
C LYS A 18 -0.65 -8.57 11.45
N ILE A 19 -1.10 -7.32 11.57
CA ILE A 19 -0.25 -6.14 11.43
C ILE A 19 0.86 -6.15 12.48
N VAL A 20 0.53 -6.30 13.77
CA VAL A 20 1.51 -6.30 14.85
C VAL A 20 2.50 -7.46 14.72
N THR A 21 2.06 -8.65 14.30
CA THR A 21 2.94 -9.78 14.05
C THR A 21 3.91 -9.48 12.92
N MET A 22 3.39 -9.10 11.75
CA MET A 22 4.19 -8.80 10.56
C MET A 22 5.21 -7.69 10.80
N THR A 23 4.81 -6.59 11.44
CA THR A 23 5.73 -5.47 11.70
C THR A 23 6.84 -5.86 12.68
N LYS A 24 6.53 -6.67 13.70
CA LYS A 24 7.55 -7.20 14.64
C LYS A 24 8.54 -8.11 13.94
N GLU A 25 8.06 -9.05 13.12
CA GLU A 25 8.92 -9.98 12.37
C GLU A 25 9.87 -9.23 11.44
N ASN A 26 9.42 -8.12 10.86
CA ASN A 26 10.19 -7.26 9.97
C ASN A 26 10.89 -6.08 10.67
N LYS A 27 10.91 -6.04 12.01
CA LYS A 27 11.56 -4.99 12.83
C LYS A 27 11.11 -3.55 12.50
N ALA A 28 9.88 -3.38 12.04
CA ALA A 28 9.26 -2.07 11.82
C ALA A 28 8.44 -1.65 13.04
N LYS A 29 8.41 -0.35 13.35
CA LYS A 29 7.64 0.19 14.49
C LYS A 29 6.14 0.07 14.26
N ASN A 30 5.67 0.25 13.03
CA ASN A 30 4.25 0.20 12.67
C ASN A 30 4.04 -0.16 11.18
N LEU A 31 2.76 -0.26 10.78
CA LEU A 31 2.39 -0.63 9.41
C LEU A 31 2.90 0.40 8.38
N ASN A 32 2.77 1.69 8.67
CA ASN A 32 3.23 2.75 7.75
C ASN A 32 4.73 2.60 7.46
N GLU A 33 5.55 2.44 8.51
CA GLU A 33 7.01 2.28 8.35
C GLU A 33 7.35 1.05 7.52
N TYR A 34 6.67 -0.08 7.77
CA TYR A 34 6.92 -1.28 6.99
C TYR A 34 6.45 -1.14 5.55
N PHE A 35 5.21 -0.74 5.33
CA PHE A 35 4.62 -0.66 4.00
C PHE A 35 5.37 0.33 3.10
N PHE A 36 5.63 1.54 3.60
CA PHE A 36 6.31 2.55 2.79
C PHE A 36 7.79 2.26 2.59
N SER A 37 8.48 1.57 3.52
CA SER A 37 9.85 1.10 3.24
C SER A 37 9.88 0.03 2.15
N VAL A 38 8.93 -0.91 2.18
CA VAL A 38 8.77 -1.92 1.13
C VAL A 38 8.49 -1.29 -0.24
N VAL A 39 7.61 -0.27 -0.30
CA VAL A 39 7.33 0.47 -1.54
C VAL A 39 8.57 1.25 -2.01
N ASN A 40 9.28 1.93 -1.11
CA ASN A 40 10.49 2.69 -1.41
C ASN A 40 11.53 1.83 -2.14
N ASP A 41 11.78 0.65 -1.60
CA ASP A 41 12.84 -0.23 -2.05
C ASP A 41 12.39 -1.13 -3.21
N LYS A 42 11.13 -1.00 -3.65
CA LYS A 42 10.47 -1.90 -4.61
C LYS A 42 10.65 -3.37 -4.22
N ASN A 43 10.52 -3.63 -2.92
CA ASN A 43 10.88 -4.90 -2.31
C ASN A 43 9.77 -5.95 -2.57
N ILE A 44 10.01 -6.84 -3.55
CA ILE A 44 9.08 -7.91 -3.95
C ILE A 44 8.86 -8.93 -2.81
N GLU A 45 9.88 -9.20 -2.00
CA GLU A 45 9.73 -10.05 -0.81
C GLU A 45 8.81 -9.39 0.22
N GLY A 46 8.97 -8.09 0.44
CA GLY A 46 8.07 -7.29 1.29
C GLY A 46 6.62 -7.31 0.79
N LEU A 47 6.41 -7.15 -0.53
CA LEU A 47 5.11 -7.28 -1.17
C LEU A 47 4.45 -8.63 -0.86
N ALA A 48 5.19 -9.71 -1.09
CA ALA A 48 4.69 -11.06 -0.83
C ALA A 48 4.42 -11.31 0.65
N ASN A 49 5.25 -10.78 1.55
CA ASN A 49 5.05 -10.89 3.00
C ASN A 49 3.78 -10.17 3.47
N ILE A 50 3.47 -9.00 2.90
CA ILE A 50 2.22 -8.29 3.16
C ILE A 50 1.02 -9.12 2.70
N ILE A 51 1.06 -9.64 1.46
CA ILE A 51 0.01 -10.49 0.92
C ILE A 51 -0.15 -11.74 1.77
N TYR A 52 0.92 -12.48 2.04
CA TYR A 52 0.94 -13.69 2.85
C TYR A 52 0.32 -13.46 4.24
N SER A 53 0.65 -12.32 4.87
CA SER A 53 0.16 -11.98 6.20
C SER A 53 -1.34 -11.68 6.22
N PHE A 54 -1.86 -11.04 5.18
CA PHE A 54 -3.26 -10.60 5.13
C PHE A 54 -4.19 -11.59 4.45
N ALA A 55 -3.66 -12.48 3.61
CA ALA A 55 -4.40 -13.44 2.83
C ALA A 55 -5.24 -14.41 3.68
N GLU A 56 -6.51 -14.53 3.32
CA GLU A 56 -7.49 -15.49 3.82
C GLU A 56 -8.16 -16.18 2.63
N ASN A 57 -8.56 -17.44 2.82
CA ASN A 57 -9.47 -18.12 1.91
C ASN A 57 -10.88 -17.52 2.01
N GLU A 58 -11.71 -17.68 0.97
CA GLU A 58 -13.10 -17.19 0.96
C GLU A 58 -13.93 -17.69 2.15
N ASP A 59 -13.67 -18.92 2.60
CA ASP A 59 -14.36 -19.54 3.74
C ASP A 59 -13.75 -19.19 5.12
N ARG A 60 -12.65 -18.40 5.11
CA ARG A 60 -11.84 -18.03 6.29
C ARG A 60 -11.35 -19.24 7.10
N LYS A 61 -11.21 -20.41 6.46
CA LYS A 61 -10.66 -21.62 7.07
C LYS A 61 -9.26 -21.87 6.53
N GLY A 62 -8.29 -21.82 7.45
CA GLY A 62 -6.90 -22.08 7.13
C GLY A 62 -6.25 -20.96 6.32
N LYS A 63 -4.96 -21.15 6.02
CA LYS A 63 -4.20 -20.19 5.22
C LYS A 63 -4.31 -20.53 3.72
N PRO A 64 -4.46 -19.54 2.83
CA PRO A 64 -4.48 -19.74 1.36
C PRO A 64 -3.12 -20.17 0.77
N PHE A 65 -2.04 -19.98 1.53
CA PHE A 65 -0.67 -20.25 1.15
C PHE A 65 0.03 -21.02 2.27
N ASN A 66 0.86 -22.00 1.91
CA ASN A 66 1.63 -22.78 2.89
C ASN A 66 2.86 -22.01 3.36
N ASN A 67 3.42 -21.17 2.48
CA ASN A 67 4.64 -20.40 2.69
C ASN A 67 4.66 -19.17 1.74
N VAL A 68 5.70 -18.34 1.83
CA VAL A 68 5.83 -17.13 0.99
C VAL A 68 6.16 -17.43 -0.47
N TYR A 69 6.81 -18.56 -0.80
CA TYR A 69 7.10 -18.94 -2.19
C TYR A 69 5.82 -19.19 -2.98
N ASP A 70 4.80 -19.79 -2.34
CA ASP A 70 3.46 -19.93 -2.95
C ASP A 70 2.86 -18.56 -3.33
N VAL A 71 3.24 -17.48 -2.62
CA VAL A 71 2.80 -16.11 -2.91
C VAL A 71 3.59 -15.50 -4.07
N TYR A 72 4.87 -15.81 -4.23
CA TYR A 72 5.65 -15.39 -5.40
C TYR A 72 5.03 -15.95 -6.68
N ASP A 73 4.75 -17.25 -6.71
CA ASP A 73 4.11 -17.90 -7.86
C ASP A 73 2.72 -17.30 -8.15
N PHE A 74 1.97 -16.98 -7.10
CA PHE A 74 0.67 -16.33 -7.22
C PHE A 74 0.77 -14.91 -7.78
N ILE A 75 1.76 -14.12 -7.34
CA ILE A 75 2.02 -12.78 -7.88
C ILE A 75 2.39 -12.86 -9.36
N ASP A 76 3.28 -13.78 -9.74
CA ASP A 76 3.67 -13.95 -11.14
C ASP A 76 2.48 -14.35 -12.03
N THR A 77 1.61 -15.21 -11.51
CA THR A 77 0.35 -15.59 -12.18
C THR A 77 -0.56 -14.37 -12.37
N ILE A 78 -0.80 -13.56 -11.31
CA ILE A 78 -1.59 -12.33 -11.41
C ILE A 78 -1.00 -11.38 -12.46
N ARG A 79 0.31 -11.18 -12.45
CA ARG A 79 0.99 -10.28 -13.38
C ARG A 79 0.83 -10.74 -14.82
N SER A 80 0.96 -12.05 -15.07
CA SER A 80 0.80 -12.64 -16.39
C SER A 80 -0.65 -12.58 -16.89
N GLU A 81 -1.61 -13.01 -16.08
CA GLU A 81 -3.02 -13.09 -16.47
C GLU A 81 -3.67 -11.69 -16.63
N GLN A 82 -3.25 -10.71 -15.83
CA GLN A 82 -3.88 -9.38 -15.78
C GLN A 82 -3.02 -8.27 -16.37
N ASN A 83 -1.84 -8.60 -16.93
CA ASN A 83 -0.87 -7.65 -17.47
C ASN A 83 -0.50 -6.54 -16.47
N LYS A 84 -0.31 -6.92 -15.19
CA LYS A 84 0.04 -6.00 -14.10
C LYS A 84 1.55 -5.96 -13.86
N SER A 85 2.05 -4.79 -13.50
CA SER A 85 3.39 -4.61 -12.94
C SER A 85 3.38 -4.81 -11.42
N TYR A 86 4.56 -4.97 -10.81
CA TYR A 86 4.67 -4.97 -9.34
C TYR A 86 4.22 -3.63 -8.73
N ASN A 87 4.43 -2.51 -9.43
CA ASN A 87 3.96 -1.21 -8.98
C ASN A 87 2.43 -1.12 -8.93
N ASP A 88 1.74 -1.73 -9.89
CA ASP A 88 0.27 -1.77 -9.86
C ASP A 88 -0.22 -2.52 -8.61
N LEU A 89 0.43 -3.64 -8.25
CA LEU A 89 0.12 -4.39 -7.05
C LEU A 89 0.40 -3.59 -5.76
N PHE A 90 1.52 -2.86 -5.71
CA PHE A 90 1.81 -1.96 -4.58
C PHE A 90 0.73 -0.89 -4.43
N ASN A 91 0.32 -0.26 -5.54
CA ASN A 91 -0.71 0.77 -5.52
C ASN A 91 -2.05 0.22 -5.06
N GLU A 92 -2.51 -0.91 -5.62
CA GLU A 92 -3.78 -1.53 -5.24
C GLU A 92 -3.79 -1.95 -3.76
N LEU A 93 -2.68 -2.49 -3.24
CA LEU A 93 -2.53 -2.80 -1.82
C LEU A 93 -2.57 -1.55 -0.95
N GLY A 94 -1.85 -0.50 -1.33
CA GLY A 94 -1.83 0.76 -0.59
C GLY A 94 -3.21 1.38 -0.52
N GLU A 95 -3.94 1.41 -1.64
CA GLU A 95 -5.32 1.88 -1.71
C GLU A 95 -6.22 1.06 -0.79
N ALA A 96 -6.16 -0.27 -0.87
CA ALA A 96 -6.97 -1.15 -0.05
C ALA A 96 -6.72 -0.96 1.45
N ILE A 97 -5.46 -0.91 1.87
CA ILE A 97 -5.06 -0.71 3.27
C ILE A 97 -5.54 0.65 3.78
N ASN A 98 -5.41 1.70 2.96
CA ASN A 98 -5.86 3.05 3.27
C ASN A 98 -7.40 3.15 3.37
N GLU A 99 -8.13 2.55 2.44
CA GLU A 99 -9.59 2.52 2.45
C GLU A 99 -10.13 1.85 3.72
N MET A 100 -9.50 0.74 4.12
CA MET A 100 -9.78 0.02 5.36
C MET A 100 -9.34 0.75 6.63
N GLY A 101 -8.57 1.84 6.51
CA GLY A 101 -8.18 2.70 7.65
C GLY A 101 -7.11 2.09 8.55
N PHE A 102 -6.25 1.22 8.03
CA PHE A 102 -5.19 0.57 8.82
C PHE A 102 -3.88 1.34 8.85
N PHE A 103 -3.68 2.32 7.96
CA PHE A 103 -2.62 3.30 8.16
C PHE A 103 -2.95 4.18 9.37
N ASN A 104 -1.91 4.75 10.00
CA ASN A 104 -2.06 5.59 11.18
C ASN A 104 -3.05 6.76 10.97
N GLU A 105 -3.16 7.26 9.74
CA GLU A 105 -4.16 8.24 9.33
C GLU A 105 -4.72 7.84 7.96
N LYS A 106 -6.01 8.11 7.74
CA LYS A 106 -6.65 7.87 6.45
C LYS A 106 -6.29 8.99 5.48
N MET A 107 -5.60 8.65 4.41
CA MET A 107 -5.15 9.59 3.38
C MET A 107 -6.21 9.76 2.29
N THR A 108 -6.23 10.93 1.64
CA THR A 108 -6.90 11.09 0.35
C THR A 108 -6.15 10.32 -0.75
N LYS A 109 -6.77 10.16 -1.92
CA LYS A 109 -6.11 9.51 -3.08
C LYS A 109 -4.82 10.23 -3.48
N ASP A 110 -4.83 11.56 -3.52
CA ASP A 110 -3.65 12.36 -3.91
C ASP A 110 -2.53 12.29 -2.88
N GLN A 111 -2.89 12.28 -1.59
CA GLN A 111 -1.94 12.09 -0.50
C GLN A 111 -1.30 10.71 -0.58
N LEU A 112 -2.11 9.65 -0.72
CA LEU A 112 -1.59 8.30 -0.85
C LEU A 112 -0.68 8.16 -2.08
N LYS A 113 -1.11 8.66 -3.24
CA LYS A 113 -0.28 8.64 -4.45
C LYS A 113 1.06 9.35 -4.24
N SER A 114 1.03 10.53 -3.63
CA SER A 114 2.26 11.27 -3.28
C SER A 114 3.15 10.48 -2.32
N ALA A 115 2.56 9.77 -1.36
CA ALA A 115 3.29 8.88 -0.45
C ALA A 115 3.89 7.66 -1.17
N MET A 116 3.20 7.12 -2.18
CA MET A 116 3.70 6.00 -2.99
C MET A 116 4.81 6.42 -3.96
N ASP A 117 4.72 7.64 -4.52
CA ASP A 117 5.73 8.21 -5.43
C ASP A 117 6.97 8.73 -4.68
N ASN A 118 6.80 9.16 -3.42
CA ASN A 118 7.87 9.56 -2.52
C ASN A 118 7.75 8.91 -1.13
N PRO A 119 8.08 7.61 -1.01
CA PRO A 119 7.85 6.84 0.22
C PRO A 119 8.65 7.31 1.43
N MET A 120 9.79 7.95 1.22
CA MET A 120 10.55 8.62 2.29
C MET A 120 9.77 9.79 2.94
N ALA A 121 8.92 10.48 2.18
CA ALA A 121 7.97 11.44 2.75
C ALA A 121 6.79 10.73 3.43
N GLY A 122 6.39 9.54 2.96
CA GLY A 122 5.37 8.70 3.61
C GLY A 122 5.78 8.17 5.00
N LEU A 123 7.08 7.94 5.22
CA LEU A 123 7.65 7.61 6.54
C LEU A 123 7.54 8.77 7.54
N ASP A 124 7.55 10.01 7.04
CA ASP A 124 7.32 11.25 7.81
C ASP A 124 6.00 11.90 7.39
N MET A 125 4.90 11.20 7.65
CA MET A 125 3.55 11.57 7.20
C MET A 125 3.12 12.98 7.66
N LYS A 126 3.61 13.46 8.81
CA LYS A 126 3.40 14.85 9.26
C LYS A 126 4.04 15.86 8.30
N LYS A 127 5.27 15.60 7.88
CA LYS A 127 5.96 16.43 6.89
C LYS A 127 5.24 16.41 5.54
N MET A 128 4.73 15.25 5.12
CA MET A 128 3.97 15.14 3.87
C MET A 128 2.66 15.95 3.88
N ILE A 129 1.90 15.90 4.98
CA ILE A 129 0.66 16.70 5.13
C ILE A 129 1.00 18.20 5.08
N SER A 130 2.01 18.64 5.83
CA SER A 130 2.47 20.03 5.81
C SER A 130 2.85 20.49 4.40
N GLN A 131 3.64 19.69 3.68
CA GLN A 131 4.05 20.00 2.29
C GLN A 131 2.86 20.06 1.32
N SER A 132 1.88 19.17 1.48
CA SER A 132 0.68 19.16 0.65
C SER A 132 -0.17 20.42 0.89
N THR A 133 -0.30 20.85 2.15
CA THR A 133 -1.00 22.09 2.52
C THR A 133 -0.26 23.31 1.99
N GLU A 134 1.06 23.38 2.15
CA GLU A 134 1.89 24.46 1.60
C GLU A 134 1.76 24.56 0.08
N LYS A 135 1.79 23.42 -0.62
CA LYS A 135 1.64 23.38 -2.08
C LYS A 135 0.25 23.86 -2.53
N ALA A 136 -0.82 23.39 -1.89
CA ALA A 136 -2.18 23.83 -2.21
C ALA A 136 -2.36 25.35 -2.00
N ILE A 137 -1.82 25.91 -0.91
CA ILE A 137 -1.83 27.36 -0.68
C ILE A 137 -1.05 28.09 -1.78
N THR A 138 0.12 27.58 -2.15
CA THR A 138 0.96 28.17 -3.20
C THR A 138 0.26 28.16 -4.56
N ASP A 139 -0.43 27.07 -4.90
CA ASP A 139 -1.17 26.94 -6.15
C ASP A 139 -2.35 27.93 -6.19
N VAL A 140 -3.13 28.05 -5.11
CA VAL A 140 -4.22 29.04 -4.99
C VAL A 140 -3.69 30.48 -5.13
N VAL A 141 -2.62 30.81 -4.43
CA VAL A 141 -2.00 32.15 -4.54
C VAL A 141 -1.52 32.40 -5.97
N SER A 142 -0.94 31.40 -6.63
CA SER A 142 -0.46 31.52 -8.01
C SER A 142 -1.60 31.69 -9.02
N GLU A 143 -2.73 31.00 -8.84
CA GLU A 143 -3.93 31.15 -9.66
C GLU A 143 -4.57 32.53 -9.49
N GLU A 144 -4.74 33.01 -8.24
CA GLU A 144 -5.20 34.37 -7.94
C GLU A 144 -4.28 35.43 -8.56
N PHE A 145 -2.95 35.24 -8.47
CA PHE A 145 -1.98 36.16 -9.05
C PHE A 145 -1.99 36.17 -10.59
N ARG A 146 -2.34 35.04 -11.22
CA ARG A 146 -2.53 34.95 -12.68
C ARG A 146 -3.85 35.59 -13.11
N GLY A 147 -4.92 35.40 -12.34
CA GLY A 147 -6.22 36.06 -12.56
C GLY A 147 -6.15 37.59 -12.45
N TYR A 148 -5.29 38.11 -11.57
CA TYR A 148 -5.03 39.55 -11.44
C TYR A 148 -4.26 40.18 -12.61
N LYS A 149 -3.63 39.38 -13.48
CA LYS A 149 -2.88 39.84 -14.65
C LYS A 149 -3.65 39.72 -15.97
N ALA A 150 -4.93 39.31 -15.93
CA ALA A 150 -5.82 39.19 -17.08
C ALA A 150 -6.65 40.46 -17.30
#